data_AF-C9YBV4-F1
#
_entry.id   AF-C9YBV4-F1
#
_cell.length_a   1.000
_cell.length_b   1.000
_cell.length_c   1.000
_cell.angle_alpha   90.00
_cell.angle_beta   90.00
_cell.angle_gamma   90.00
#
_symmetry.space_group_name_H-M   'P 1'
#
loop_
_entity.id
_entity.type
_entity.pdbx_description
1 polymer ?
#
loop_
_entity_poly.entity_id
_entity_poly.type
_entity_poly.pdbx_seq_one_letter_code
_entity_poly.pdbx_strand_id
1 'polypeptide(L)'
;MAAVNASDCIRCHGVDRRYVGPAFNQVAARYQGRPDAVDYLAGKIRNGGAGEWGRALMPRHPQLSEEQARQMAQWVMSLPPAAQ
;
A
#
# COMPACT_ATOMS: atom_id res chain seq x y z
N MET A 1 -3.12 12.11 18.35
CA MET A 1 -3.06 11.62 16.95
C MET A 1 -1.97 10.58 16.88
N ALA A 2 -2.32 9.29 16.97
CA ALA A 2 -1.35 8.23 16.71
C ALA A 2 -1.05 8.28 15.22
N ALA A 3 0.06 8.93 14.85
CA ALA A 3 0.66 8.75 13.55
C ALA A 3 0.82 7.24 13.39
N VAL A 4 0.05 6.65 12.48
CA VAL A 4 0.39 5.32 12.03
C VAL A 4 1.75 5.50 11.43
N ASN A 5 2.71 4.97 12.16
CA ASN A 5 4.10 5.05 11.84
C ASN A 5 4.25 4.51 10.42
N ALA A 6 4.44 5.41 9.45
CA ALA A 6 4.87 5.03 8.10
C ALA A 6 6.09 4.07 8.18
N SER A 7 6.83 4.17 9.29
CA SER A 7 7.86 3.24 9.78
C SER A 7 7.45 1.76 9.81
N ASP A 8 6.21 1.38 10.08
CA ASP A 8 5.80 -0.03 10.08
C ASP A 8 5.54 -0.55 8.66
N CYS A 9 5.00 0.30 7.77
CA CYS A 9 4.77 -0.07 6.37
C CYS A 9 6.08 -0.26 5.61
N ILE A 10 7.09 0.58 5.87
CA ILE A 10 8.39 0.53 5.18
C ILE A 10 9.27 -0.67 5.58
N ARG A 11 8.89 -1.43 6.62
CA ARG A 11 9.59 -2.69 6.98
C ARG A 11 9.31 -3.80 5.99
N CYS A 12 8.13 -3.77 5.36
CA CYS A 12 7.68 -4.79 4.41
C CYS A 12 7.62 -4.28 2.98
N HIS A 13 7.57 -2.97 2.76
CA HIS A 13 7.45 -2.32 1.46
C HIS A 13 8.55 -1.28 1.27
N GLY A 14 9.25 -1.30 0.13
CA GLY A 14 10.13 -0.20 -0.25
C GLY A 14 9.36 0.79 -1.12
N VAL A 15 9.88 2.01 -1.24
CA VAL A 15 9.33 2.99 -2.20
C VAL A 15 9.54 2.48 -3.62
N ASP A 16 10.76 2.05 -3.92
CA ASP A 16 11.22 1.58 -5.22
C ASP A 16 11.69 0.13 -5.25
N ARG A 17 12.01 -0.42 -4.09
CA ARG A 17 12.49 -1.78 -3.93
C ARG A 17 11.42 -2.71 -3.36
N ARG A 18 11.30 -3.89 -3.95
CA ARG A 18 10.51 -5.00 -3.38
C ARG A 18 11.24 -5.56 -2.14
N TYR A 19 10.50 -5.73 -1.05
CA TYR A 19 10.95 -6.50 0.12
C TYR A 19 10.05 -7.73 0.28
N VAL A 20 9.27 -7.79 1.36
CA VAL A 20 8.25 -8.83 1.57
C VAL A 20 7.07 -8.57 0.62
N GLY A 21 6.57 -7.33 0.64
CA GLY A 21 5.56 -6.81 -0.26
C GLY A 21 6.17 -6.13 -1.50
N PRO A 22 5.32 -5.81 -2.49
CA PRO A 22 5.73 -5.02 -3.66
C PRO A 22 6.25 -3.65 -3.25
N ALA A 23 7.05 -3.04 -4.13
CA ALA A 23 7.41 -1.64 -3.99
C ALA A 23 6.18 -0.75 -4.15
N PHE A 24 6.10 0.37 -3.43
CA PHE A 24 4.93 1.27 -3.50
C PHE A 24 4.73 1.84 -4.91
N ASN A 25 5.81 2.14 -5.63
CA ASN A 25 5.71 2.59 -7.02
C ASN A 25 5.16 1.52 -7.98
N GLN A 26 5.38 0.23 -7.71
CA GLN A 26 4.78 -0.87 -8.47
C GLN A 26 3.28 -0.95 -8.18
N VAL A 27 2.87 -0.73 -6.93
CA VAL A 27 1.46 -0.64 -6.55
C VAL A 27 0.79 0.53 -7.28
N ALA A 28 1.40 1.70 -7.27
CA ALA A 28 0.92 2.88 -7.99
C ALA A 28 0.76 2.59 -9.49
N ALA A 29 1.80 2.05 -10.13
CA ALA A 29 1.80 1.73 -11.55
C ALA A 29 0.74 0.67 -11.92
N ARG A 30 0.51 -0.34 -11.07
CA ARG A 30 -0.50 -1.38 -11.29
C ARG A 30 -1.92 -0.83 -11.22
N TYR A 31 -2.18 0.11 -10.31
CA TYR A 31 -3.53 0.61 -10.01
C TYR A 31 -3.84 2.00 -10.60
N GLN A 32 -2.92 2.64 -11.33
CA GLN A 32 -3.10 3.97 -11.93
C GLN A 32 -4.36 4.10 -12.84
N GLY A 33 -4.75 3.02 -13.52
CA GLY A 33 -5.91 3.00 -14.41
C GLY A 33 -7.23 2.68 -13.70
N ARG A 34 -7.22 2.48 -12.38
CA ARG A 34 -8.41 2.12 -11.61
C ARG A 34 -9.05 3.37 -10.99
N PRO A 35 -10.34 3.66 -11.27
CA PRO A 35 -10.99 4.87 -10.75
C PRO A 35 -11.19 4.86 -9.24
N ASP A 36 -11.30 3.67 -8.62
CA ASP A 36 -11.45 3.46 -7.17
C ASP A 36 -10.14 3.03 -6.49
N ALA A 37 -8.97 3.33 -7.09
CA ALA A 37 -7.67 2.84 -6.61
C ALA A 37 -7.39 3.16 -5.14
N VAL A 38 -7.67 4.39 -4.71
CA VAL A 38 -7.46 4.83 -3.32
C VAL A 38 -8.30 4.02 -2.34
N ASP A 39 -9.58 3.83 -2.63
CA ASP A 39 -10.54 3.17 -1.76
C ASP A 39 -10.26 1.67 -1.68
N TYR A 40 -9.94 1.08 -2.84
CA TYR A 40 -9.51 -0.29 -2.95
C TYR A 40 -8.25 -0.57 -2.12
N LEU A 41 -7.21 0.27 -2.28
CA LEU A 41 -5.96 0.13 -1.54
C LEU A 41 -6.14 0.38 -0.04
N ALA A 42 -6.96 1.36 0.35
CA ALA A 42 -7.30 1.59 1.75
C ALA A 42 -7.98 0.35 2.38
N GLY A 43 -8.90 -0.27 1.64
CA GLY A 43 -9.51 -1.55 2.03
C GLY A 43 -8.49 -2.67 2.19
N LYS A 44 -7.54 -2.79 1.25
CA LYS A 44 -6.44 -3.77 1.34
C LYS A 44 -5.56 -3.51 2.54
N ILE A 45 -5.13 -2.27 2.76
CA ILE A 45 -4.28 -1.88 3.90
C ILE A 45 -4.92 -2.33 5.23
N ARG A 46 -6.23 -2.09 5.41
CA ARG A 46 -6.94 -2.46 6.65
C ARG A 46 -7.20 -3.95 6.79
N ASN A 47 -7.63 -4.59 5.71
CA ASN A 47 -8.10 -5.98 5.74
C ASN A 47 -7.00 -7.01 5.44
N GLY A 48 -5.83 -6.57 4.99
CA GLY A 48 -4.79 -7.42 4.46
C GLY A 48 -5.06 -7.82 3.01
N GLY A 49 -4.14 -8.61 2.44
CA GLY A 49 -4.22 -9.06 1.06
C GLY A 49 -3.35 -10.28 0.80
N ALA A 50 -3.75 -11.09 -0.17
CA ALA A 50 -3.03 -12.31 -0.56
C ALA A 50 -3.16 -12.51 -2.07
N GLY A 51 -2.16 -13.16 -2.68
CA GLY A 51 -2.24 -13.67 -4.05
C GLY A 51 -1.97 -12.66 -5.18
N GLU A 52 -2.22 -11.37 -4.98
CA GLU A 52 -2.03 -10.34 -6.03
C GLU A 52 -0.56 -10.10 -6.42
N TRP A 53 0.36 -10.37 -5.50
CA TRP A 53 1.80 -10.12 -5.66
C TRP A 53 2.63 -11.42 -5.48
N GLY A 54 1.98 -12.56 -5.76
CA GLY A 54 2.53 -13.90 -5.59
C GLY A 54 2.14 -14.51 -4.24
N ARG A 55 3.08 -15.24 -3.62
CA ARG A 55 2.83 -15.96 -2.35
C ARG A 55 2.88 -15.07 -1.10
N ALA A 56 3.17 -13.78 -1.26
CA ALA A 56 3.23 -12.85 -0.15
C ALA A 56 1.84 -12.59 0.44
N LEU A 57 1.76 -12.59 1.78
CA LEU A 57 0.58 -12.28 2.56
C LEU A 57 0.81 -10.94 3.26
N MET A 58 -0.08 -9.98 3.06
CA MET A 58 -0.12 -8.75 3.82
C MET A 58 -1.09 -8.92 4.99
N PRO A 59 -0.62 -8.85 6.25
CA PRO A 59 -1.49 -8.91 7.42
C PRO A 59 -2.53 -7.79 7.43
N ARG A 60 -3.62 -8.01 8.17
CA ARG A 60 -4.60 -6.96 8.45
C ARG A 60 -4.02 -5.92 9.41
N HIS A 61 -4.41 -4.66 9.24
CA HIS A 61 -4.03 -3.55 10.11
C HIS A 61 -5.29 -2.91 10.73
N PRO A 62 -5.98 -3.58 11.68
CA PRO A 62 -7.25 -3.11 12.25
C PRO A 62 -7.11 -1.83 13.09
N GLN A 63 -5.88 -1.49 13.51
CA GLN A 63 -5.57 -0.26 14.22
C GLN A 63 -5.68 0.99 13.35
N LEU A 64 -5.75 0.83 12.02
CA LEU A 64 -5.86 1.94 11.08
C LEU A 64 -7.32 2.34 10.91
N SER A 65 -7.59 3.62 11.14
CA SER A 65 -8.87 4.20 10.72
C SER A 65 -8.97 4.18 9.20
N GLU A 66 -10.20 4.27 8.70
CA GLU A 66 -10.45 4.38 7.27
C GLU A 66 -9.76 5.60 6.66
N GLU A 67 -9.81 6.73 7.35
CA GLU A 67 -9.15 7.96 6.94
C GLU A 67 -7.63 7.79 6.83
N GLN A 68 -6.99 7.18 7.83
CA GLN A 68 -5.55 6.92 7.81
C GLN A 68 -5.16 6.01 6.64
N ALA A 69 -5.94 4.96 6.40
CA ALA A 69 -5.69 4.05 5.28
C ALA A 69 -5.88 4.74 3.91
N ARG A 70 -6.87 5.62 3.77
CA ARG A 70 -7.07 6.43 2.55
C ARG A 70 -5.91 7.40 2.33
N GLN A 71 -5.43 8.09 3.37
CA GLN A 71 -4.28 8.98 3.26
C GLN A 71 -3.01 8.24 2.80
N MET A 72 -2.76 7.02 3.33
CA MET A 72 -1.65 6.18 2.86
C MET A 72 -1.83 5.74 1.41
N ALA A 73 -3.03 5.30 1.04
CA ALA A 73 -3.33 4.90 -0.33
C ALA A 73 -3.16 6.06 -1.32
N GLN A 74 -3.59 7.28 -0.96
CA GLN A 74 -3.36 8.49 -1.74
C GLN A 74 -1.86 8.77 -1.92
N TRP A 75 -1.08 8.67 -0.85
CA TRP A 75 0.37 8.82 -0.94
C TRP A 75 0.98 7.78 -1.88
N VAL A 76 0.63 6.49 -1.76
CA VAL A 76 1.11 5.44 -2.67
C VAL A 76 0.76 5.78 -4.11
N MET A 77 -0.48 6.18 -4.39
CA MET A 77 -0.92 6.53 -5.75
C MET A 77 -0.28 7.80 -6.31
N SER A 78 0.27 8.68 -5.47
CA SER A 78 1.04 9.85 -5.90
C SER A 78 2.49 9.55 -6.29
N LEU A 79 2.99 8.34 -5.99
CA LEU A 79 4.35 7.98 -6.32
C LEU A 79 4.50 7.76 -7.83
N PRO A 80 5.61 8.23 -8.44
CA PRO A 80 5.89 7.93 -9.82
C PRO A 80 6.06 6.41 -10.00
N PRO A 81 5.73 5.85 -11.17
CA PRO A 81 6.07 4.48 -11.51
C PRO A 81 7.56 4.22 -11.29
N ALA A 82 7.93 2.98 -10.96
CA ALA A 82 9.34 2.62 -10.84
C ALA A 82 10.10 2.97 -12.12
N ALA A 83 11.09 3.85 -12.01
CA ALA A 83 12.15 3.92 -13.00
C ALA A 83 12.89 2.58 -12.91
N GLN A 84 12.93 1.87 -14.04
CA GLN A 84 13.54 0.55 -14.16
C GLN A 84 15.05 0.64 -13.99
#